data_AF-Q27PY6-F1
#
_entry.id   AF-Q27PY6-F1
#
_cell.length_a   1.000
_cell.length_b   1.000
_cell.length_c   1.000
_cell.angle_alpha   90.00
_cell.angle_beta   90.00
_cell.angle_gamma   90.00
#
_symmetry.space_group_name_H-M   'P 1'
#
loop_
_entity.id
_entity.type
_entity.pdbx_description
1 polymer ?
#
loop_
_entity_poly.entity_id
_entity_poly.type
_entity_poly.pdbx_seq_one_letter_code
_entity_poly.pdbx_strand_id
1 'polypeptide(L)'
;MNKKKHLFAEDSFFLSRRKFMAVGAAFVAALAIPIGWFTSKLERRNEYIKARSQGLYKDDSLAKKRVSHANPAVEKYYKEFGGEPLGHMSHELLHTHFVDRTKLSS
;
A
#
# COMPACT_ATOMS: atom_id res chain seq x y z
N MET A 1 67.53 -2.12 -40.71
CA MET A 1 66.57 -1.26 -39.97
C MET A 1 65.24 -1.29 -40.70
N ASN A 2 64.29 -2.12 -40.26
CA ASN A 2 63.02 -2.38 -40.97
C ASN A 2 61.98 -1.29 -40.58
N LYS A 3 61.63 -0.40 -41.51
CA LYS A 3 60.60 0.63 -41.29
C LYS A 3 59.22 -0.01 -41.32
N LYS A 4 58.68 -0.37 -40.16
CA LYS A 4 57.26 -0.71 -40.04
C LYS A 4 56.43 0.53 -40.40
N LYS A 5 55.71 0.48 -41.53
CA LYS A 5 54.66 1.44 -41.84
C LYS A 5 53.49 1.15 -40.90
N HIS A 6 53.25 2.04 -39.95
CA HIS A 6 52.01 2.05 -39.20
C HIS A 6 50.90 2.52 -40.14
N LEU A 7 50.07 1.59 -40.59
CA LEU A 7 48.83 1.91 -41.28
C LEU A 7 47.84 2.35 -40.20
N PHE A 8 47.54 3.64 -40.15
CA PHE A 8 46.48 4.16 -39.30
C PHE A 8 45.14 3.71 -39.92
N ALA A 9 44.59 2.61 -39.40
CA ALA A 9 43.22 2.23 -39.65
C ALA A 9 42.35 3.12 -38.75
N GLU A 10 41.71 4.12 -39.34
CA GLU A 10 40.67 4.86 -38.66
C GLU A 10 39.51 3.89 -38.43
N ASP A 11 39.28 3.49 -37.18
CA ASP A 11 38.04 2.83 -36.82
C ASP A 11 36.91 3.77 -37.20
N SER A 12 36.20 3.43 -38.27
CA SER A 12 35.00 4.11 -38.72
C SER A 12 33.88 3.80 -37.71
N PHE A 13 34.01 4.31 -36.49
CA PHE A 13 32.98 4.19 -35.48
C PHE A 13 31.78 5.00 -35.98
N PHE A 14 30.77 4.29 -36.49
CA PHE A 14 29.64 4.82 -37.27
C PHE A 14 28.70 5.77 -36.49
N LEU A 15 29.04 6.12 -35.24
CA LEU A 15 28.19 6.89 -34.35
C LEU A 15 28.91 8.12 -33.79
N SER A 16 28.67 9.27 -34.41
CA SER A 16 29.09 10.59 -33.89
C SER A 16 28.56 10.81 -32.47
N ARG A 17 29.29 11.56 -31.62
CA ARG A 17 28.88 11.93 -30.25
C ARG A 17 27.43 12.43 -30.18
N ARG A 18 27.01 13.27 -31.13
CA ARG A 18 25.62 13.77 -31.21
C ARG A 18 24.60 12.67 -31.48
N LYS A 19 24.95 11.72 -32.36
CA LYS A 19 24.10 10.54 -32.66
C LYS A 19 24.06 9.58 -31.46
N PHE A 20 25.16 9.38 -30.76
CA PHE A 20 25.22 8.58 -29.54
C PHE A 20 24.32 9.16 -28.44
N MET A 21 24.41 10.47 -28.19
CA MET A 21 23.54 11.14 -27.22
C MET A 21 22.06 11.06 -27.61
N ALA A 22 21.75 11.21 -28.90
CA ALA A 22 20.38 11.09 -29.40
C ALA A 22 19.80 9.67 -29.25
N VAL A 23 20.58 8.63 -29.58
CA VAL A 23 20.18 7.22 -29.43
C VAL A 23 20.04 6.85 -27.94
N GLY A 24 20.97 7.31 -27.09
CA GLY A 24 20.90 7.11 -25.64
C GLY A 24 19.65 7.74 -25.03
N ALA A 25 19.33 8.98 -25.41
CA ALA A 25 18.11 9.66 -24.96
C ALA A 25 16.84 8.93 -25.42
N ALA A 26 16.79 8.45 -26.67
CA ALA A 26 15.68 7.65 -27.17
C ALA A 26 15.50 6.33 -26.40
N PHE A 27 16.60 5.68 -26.02
CA PHE A 27 16.57 4.43 -25.25
C PHE A 27 16.05 4.65 -23.82
N VAL A 28 16.50 5.72 -23.15
CA VAL A 28 16.01 6.09 -21.81
C VAL A 28 14.51 6.42 -21.85
N ALA A 29 14.06 7.20 -22.85
CA ALA A 29 12.64 7.51 -23.02
C ALA A 29 11.81 6.25 -23.29
N ALA A 30 12.32 5.32 -24.12
CA ALA A 30 11.65 4.06 -24.42
C ALA A 30 11.55 3.15 -23.19
N LEU A 31 12.52 3.16 -22.28
CA LEU A 31 12.46 2.39 -21.03
C LEU A 31 11.60 3.06 -19.95
N ALA A 32 11.50 4.39 -19.94
CA ALA A 32 10.68 5.11 -18.97
C ALA A 32 9.18 4.84 -19.12
N ILE A 33 8.69 4.65 -20.35
CA ILE A 33 7.27 4.40 -20.64
C ILE A 33 6.77 3.07 -20.04
N PRO A 34 7.44 1.91 -20.26
CA PRO A 34 7.10 0.65 -19.59
C PRO A 34 7.21 0.71 -18.07
N ILE A 35 8.21 1.42 -17.52
CA ILE A 35 8.40 1.56 -16.07
C ILE A 35 7.23 2.35 -15.45
N GLY A 36 6.78 3.45 -16.08
CA GLY A 36 5.61 4.21 -15.66
C GLY A 36 4.31 3.39 -15.71
N TRP A 37 4.14 2.59 -16.77
CA TRP A 37 2.98 1.68 -16.87
C TRP A 37 3.01 0.57 -15.81
N PHE A 38 4.19 0.00 -15.51
CA PHE A 38 4.34 -1.07 -14.54
C PHE A 38 4.15 -0.57 -13.08
N THR A 39 4.75 0.57 -12.75
CA THR A 39 4.60 1.21 -11.43
C THR A 39 3.14 1.60 -11.17
N SER A 40 2.47 2.25 -12.13
CA SER A 40 1.05 2.60 -12.00
C SER A 40 0.13 1.37 -11.85
N LYS A 41 0.49 0.21 -12.43
CA LYS A 41 -0.27 -1.04 -12.26
C LYS A 41 -0.12 -1.62 -10.85
N LEU A 42 1.04 -1.47 -10.22
CA LEU A 42 1.27 -1.90 -8.84
C LEU A 42 0.58 -0.98 -7.83
N GLU A 43 0.64 0.34 -8.04
CA GLU A 43 0.04 1.33 -7.12
C GLU A 43 -1.48 1.15 -6.96
N ARG A 44 -2.20 0.83 -8.05
CA ARG A 44 -3.66 0.64 -8.05
C ARG A 44 -4.15 -0.47 -7.11
N ARG A 45 -3.31 -1.44 -6.72
CA ARG A 45 -3.74 -2.58 -5.89
C ARG A 45 -4.25 -2.18 -4.51
N ASN A 46 -3.77 -1.06 -3.96
CA ASN A 46 -4.15 -0.62 -2.61
C ASN A 46 -4.90 0.72 -2.58
N GLU A 47 -5.09 1.35 -3.73
CA GLU A 47 -5.68 2.69 -3.81
C GLU A 47 -7.13 2.70 -3.27
N TYR A 48 -7.95 1.72 -3.64
CA TYR A 48 -9.33 1.63 -3.16
C TYR A 48 -9.43 1.33 -1.66
N ILE A 49 -8.49 0.54 -1.10
CA ILE A 49 -8.41 0.28 0.34
C ILE A 49 -8.10 1.59 1.07
N LYS A 50 -7.07 2.32 0.59
CA LYS A 50 -6.69 3.62 1.15
C LYS A 50 -7.83 4.63 1.09
N ALA A 51 -8.51 4.73 -0.05
CA ALA A 51 -9.64 5.65 -0.22
C ALA A 51 -10.79 5.34 0.75
N ARG A 52 -11.13 4.05 0.93
CA ARG A 52 -12.16 3.63 1.90
C ARG A 52 -11.76 3.95 3.34
N SER A 53 -10.53 3.62 3.72
CA SER A 53 -10.01 3.93 5.05
C SER A 53 -10.02 5.43 5.32
N GLN A 54 -9.57 6.24 4.36
CA GLN A 54 -9.56 7.69 4.47
C GLN A 54 -10.97 8.27 4.64
N GLY A 55 -11.95 7.79 3.86
CA GLY A 55 -13.35 8.18 4.01
C GLY A 55 -13.90 7.86 5.40
N LEU A 56 -13.68 6.62 5.87
CA LEU A 56 -14.16 6.18 7.17
C LEU A 56 -13.59 7.01 8.33
N TYR A 57 -12.29 7.30 8.31
CA TYR A 57 -11.66 8.14 9.34
C TYR A 57 -12.06 9.61 9.25
N LYS A 58 -12.33 10.12 8.03
CA LYS A 58 -12.87 11.46 7.87
C LYS A 58 -14.25 11.57 8.52
N ASP A 59 -15.13 10.61 8.28
CA ASP A 59 -16.47 10.59 8.86
C ASP A 59 -16.41 10.47 10.40
N ASP A 60 -15.54 9.60 10.93
CA ASP A 60 -15.30 9.50 12.38
C ASP A 60 -14.84 10.84 12.98
N SER A 61 -13.92 11.55 12.30
CA SER A 61 -13.41 12.84 12.79
C SER A 61 -14.48 13.93 12.87
N LEU A 62 -15.51 13.84 12.03
CA LEU A 62 -16.63 14.80 11.98
C LEU A 62 -17.73 14.45 13.00
N ALA A 63 -17.74 13.24 13.55
CA ALA A 63 -18.77 12.82 14.49
C ALA A 63 -18.69 13.61 15.80
N LYS A 64 -19.84 14.16 16.24
CA LYS A 64 -19.96 14.93 17.49
C LYS A 64 -19.64 14.08 18.74
N LYS A 65 -19.92 12.79 18.69
CA LYS A 65 -19.63 11.82 19.76
C LYS A 65 -18.78 10.69 19.17
N ARG A 66 -17.56 10.55 19.68
CA ARG A 66 -16.55 9.59 19.14
C ARG A 66 -16.14 8.50 20.12
N VAL A 67 -16.62 8.58 21.37
CA VAL A 67 -16.28 7.62 22.42
C VAL A 67 -17.52 6.82 22.83
N SER A 68 -17.39 5.50 22.86
CA SER A 68 -18.52 4.59 23.07
C SER A 68 -19.23 4.79 24.39
N HIS A 69 -18.50 5.14 25.46
CA HIS A 69 -19.07 5.37 26.79
C HIS A 69 -19.91 6.65 26.89
N ALA A 70 -19.80 7.58 25.94
CA ALA A 70 -20.63 8.80 25.87
C ALA A 70 -21.83 8.66 24.91
N ASN A 71 -22.03 7.46 24.34
CA ASN A 71 -23.15 7.17 23.46
C ASN A 71 -24.44 7.02 24.31
N PRO A 72 -25.48 7.86 24.10
CA PRO A 72 -26.70 7.82 24.91
C PRO A 72 -27.39 6.46 24.92
N ALA A 73 -27.34 5.74 23.79
CA ALA A 73 -27.96 4.42 23.70
C ALA A 73 -27.23 3.38 24.57
N VAL A 74 -25.90 3.47 24.64
CA VAL A 74 -25.06 2.59 25.47
C VAL A 74 -25.23 2.92 26.95
N GLU A 75 -25.20 4.21 27.31
CA GLU A 75 -25.47 4.66 28.68
C GLU A 75 -26.86 4.18 29.16
N LYS A 76 -27.88 4.35 28.31
CA LYS A 76 -29.24 3.88 28.60
C LYS A 76 -29.31 2.37 28.79
N TYR A 77 -28.68 1.60 27.90
CA TYR A 77 -28.62 0.14 27.99
C TYR A 77 -28.05 -0.32 29.33
N TYR A 78 -26.88 0.20 29.74
CA TYR A 78 -26.27 -0.19 31.01
C TYR A 78 -27.10 0.26 32.21
N LYS A 79 -27.66 1.48 32.17
CA LYS A 79 -28.49 2.01 33.26
C LYS A 79 -29.78 1.23 33.48
N GLU A 80 -30.44 0.80 32.40
CA GLU A 80 -31.78 0.19 32.48
C GLU A 80 -31.75 -1.34 32.45
N PHE A 81 -30.68 -1.96 31.95
CA PHE A 81 -30.64 -3.41 31.72
C PHE A 81 -29.27 -4.04 31.99
N GLY A 82 -28.21 -3.58 31.31
CA GLY A 82 -26.90 -4.21 31.30
C GLY A 82 -26.13 -4.14 32.62
N GLY A 83 -26.56 -3.29 33.55
CA GLY A 83 -25.90 -3.06 34.84
C GLY A 83 -24.54 -2.39 34.66
N GLU A 84 -23.47 -3.10 34.99
CA GLU A 84 -22.10 -2.62 34.87
C GLU A 84 -21.29 -3.39 33.82
N PRO A 85 -20.33 -2.74 33.13
CA PRO A 85 -19.35 -3.43 32.31
C PRO A 85 -18.61 -4.49 33.12
N LEU A 86 -18.36 -5.66 32.52
CA LEU A 86 -17.74 -6.82 33.20
C LEU A 86 -18.57 -7.43 34.34
N GLY A 87 -19.77 -6.92 34.63
CA GLY A 87 -20.70 -7.51 35.59
C GLY A 87 -21.29 -8.84 35.10
N HIS A 88 -22.01 -9.54 35.98
CA HIS A 88 -22.56 -10.86 35.70
C HIS A 88 -23.42 -10.90 34.41
N MET A 89 -24.38 -9.98 34.26
CA MET A 89 -25.24 -9.88 33.08
C MET A 89 -24.44 -9.61 31.80
N SER A 90 -23.43 -8.74 31.87
CA SER A 90 -22.54 -8.45 30.74
C SER A 90 -21.69 -9.67 30.37
N HIS A 91 -21.22 -10.44 31.35
CA HIS A 91 -20.45 -11.65 31.12
C HIS A 91 -21.29 -12.74 30.44
N GLU A 92 -22.54 -12.92 30.88
CA GLU A 92 -23.43 -13.92 30.32
C GLU A 92 -23.82 -13.61 28.87
N LEU A 93 -24.12 -12.34 28.56
CA LEU A 93 -24.65 -11.94 27.25
C LEU A 93 -23.59 -11.51 26.24
N LEU A 94 -22.53 -10.83 26.69
CA LEU A 94 -21.60 -10.12 25.81
C LEU A 94 -20.20 -10.74 25.78
N HIS A 95 -19.88 -11.65 26.71
CA HIS A 95 -18.60 -12.34 26.72
C HIS A 95 -18.70 -13.73 26.08
N THR A 96 -17.56 -14.30 25.72
CA THR A 96 -17.48 -15.61 25.11
C THR A 96 -16.26 -16.37 25.62
N HIS A 97 -16.21 -17.66 25.32
CA HIS A 97 -15.10 -18.53 25.67
C HIS A 97 -14.50 -19.16 24.41
N PHE A 98 -13.19 -19.37 24.45
CA PHE A 98 -12.46 -20.03 23.36
C PHE A 98 -12.28 -21.50 23.68
N VAL A 99 -12.31 -22.33 22.65
CA VAL A 99 -12.00 -23.76 22.72
C VAL A 99 -10.76 -24.01 21.89
N ASP A 100 -9.82 -24.81 22.40
CA ASP A 100 -8.65 -25.23 21.63
C ASP A 100 -9.09 -26.11 20.45
N ARG A 101 -8.77 -25.64 19.25
CA ARG A 101 -9.13 -26.28 17.97
C ARG A 101 -7.92 -26.82 17.21
N THR A 102 -6.73 -26.85 17.83
CA THR A 102 -5.49 -27.25 17.17
C THR A 102 -5.50 -28.68 16.62
N LYS A 103 -6.29 -29.59 17.21
CA LYS A 103 -6.37 -31.00 16.79
C LYS A 103 -7.56 -31.33 15.88
N LEU A 104 -8.36 -30.35 15.45
CA LEU A 104 -9.58 -30.61 14.65
C LEU A 104 -9.32 -31.04 13.18
N SER A 105 -8.06 -31.02 12.71
CA SER A 105 -7.70 -31.51 11.37
C SER A 105 -6.69 -32.67 11.38
N SER A 106 -6.66 -33.48 12.46
CA SER A 106 -5.86 -34.71 12.49
C SER A 106 -6.64 -35.88 11.91
#